data_AF-A0A1W7MBI6-F1
#
_entry.id   AF-A0A1W7MBI6-F1
#
_cell.length_a   1.000
_cell.length_b   1.000
_cell.length_c   1.000
_cell.angle_alpha   90.00
_cell.angle_beta   90.00
_cell.angle_gamma   90.00
#
_symmetry.space_group_name_H-M   'P 1'
#
loop_
_entity.id
_entity.type
_entity.pdbx_description
1 polymer ?
#
loop_
_entity_poly.entity_id
_entity_poly.type
_entity_poly.pdbx_seq_one_letter_code
_entity_poly.pdbx_strand_id
1 'polypeptide(L)' 'MKPGETKPTWRKPVGILALFIALLVYAVIVAGLSTPIGRLPVLVQTPIYIVLGTIWLLPLRRYLIWMETGRWG' A
#
# COMPACT_ATOMS: atom_id res chain seq x y z
N MET A 1 -14.60 32.13 -17.79
CA MET A 1 -13.68 31.10 -17.26
C MET A 1 -12.40 31.16 -18.11
N LYS A 2 -11.21 31.28 -17.50
CA LYS A 2 -9.95 31.32 -18.26
C LYS A 2 -9.52 29.90 -18.65
N PRO A 3 -9.21 29.63 -19.94
CA PRO A 3 -8.65 28.35 -20.35
C PRO A 3 -7.18 28.28 -19.88
N GLY A 4 -6.86 27.37 -18.96
CA GLY A 4 -5.46 27.07 -18.61
C GLY A 4 -5.09 26.94 -17.13
N GLU A 5 -6.01 27.14 -16.19
CA GLU A 5 -5.65 27.12 -14.76
C GLU A 5 -5.62 25.70 -14.18
N THR A 6 -4.51 25.00 -14.37
CA THR A 6 -4.18 23.75 -13.69
C THR A 6 -3.91 24.05 -12.21
N LYS A 7 -4.96 24.00 -11.37
CA LYS A 7 -4.77 24.16 -9.91
C LYS A 7 -3.80 23.10 -9.39
N PRO A 8 -2.60 23.48 -8.89
CA PRO A 8 -1.63 22.52 -8.39
C PRO A 8 -2.23 21.78 -7.19
N THR A 9 -2.44 20.47 -7.35
CA THR A 9 -3.06 19.63 -6.32
C THR A 9 -1.98 18.78 -5.67
N TRP A 10 -1.47 19.23 -4.52
CA TRP A 10 -0.42 18.56 -3.74
C TRP A 10 -0.79 17.15 -3.25
N ARG A 11 -2.09 16.81 -3.21
CA ARG A 11 -2.59 15.51 -2.77
C ARG A 11 -2.03 14.32 -3.56
N LYS A 12 -1.80 14.48 -4.88
CA LYS A 12 -1.29 13.40 -5.73
C LYS A 12 0.17 13.03 -5.42
N PRO A 13 1.14 13.97 -5.44
CA PRO A 13 2.53 13.64 -5.11
C PRO A 13 2.70 13.17 -3.66
N VAL A 14 1.98 13.79 -2.71
CA VAL A 14 1.99 13.34 -1.30
C VAL A 14 1.39 11.95 -1.18
N GLY A 15 0.30 11.67 -1.88
CA GLY A 15 -0.35 10.36 -1.90
C GLY A 15 0.58 9.27 -2.45
N ILE A 16 1.32 9.56 -3.52
CA ILE A 16 2.30 8.62 -4.06
C ILE A 16 3.42 8.36 -3.04
N LEU A 17 3.99 9.42 -2.45
CA LEU A 17 5.08 9.28 -1.48
C LEU A 17 4.66 8.49 -0.24
N ALA A 18 3.48 8.77 0.30
CA ALA A 18 2.95 8.02 1.45
C ALA A 18 2.65 6.56 1.10
N LEU A 19 2.21 6.25 -0.13
CA LEU A 19 2.06 4.86 -0.59
C LEU A 19 3.41 4.14 -0.64
N PHE A 20 4.44 4.80 -1.19
CA PHE A 20 5.80 4.24 -1.22
C PHE A 20 6.34 3.95 0.18
N ILE A 21 6.16 4.90 1.12
CA ILE A 21 6.58 4.71 2.51
C ILE A 21 5.81 3.56 3.15
N ALA A 22 4.49 3.49 2.96
CA ALA A 22 3.67 2.40 3.48
C ALA A 22 4.11 1.03 2.94
N LEU A 23 4.40 0.93 1.64
CA LEU A 23 4.91 -0.30 1.01
C LEU A 23 6.31 -0.67 1.52
N LEU A 24 7.20 0.31 1.74
CA LEU A 24 8.52 0.08 2.33
C LEU A 24 8.41 -0.46 3.76
N VAL A 25 7.60 0.19 4.60
CA VAL A 25 7.35 -0.27 5.97
C VAL A 25 6.78 -1.69 5.96
N TYR A 26 5.82 -1.95 5.07
CA TYR A 26 5.24 -3.27 4.90
C TYR A 26 6.28 -4.32 4.50
N ALA A 27 7.15 -4.02 3.54
CA ALA A 27 8.21 -4.91 3.10
C ALA A 27 9.21 -5.22 4.24
N VAL A 28 9.58 -4.22 5.05
CA VAL A 28 10.47 -4.42 6.21
C VAL A 28 9.82 -5.34 7.25
N ILE A 29 8.53 -5.14 7.53
CA ILE A 29 7.77 -6.00 8.46
C ILE A 29 7.76 -7.45 7.94
N VAL A 30 7.41 -7.65 6.67
CA VAL A 30 7.38 -8.99 6.05
C VAL A 30 8.76 -9.64 6.05
N ALA A 31 9.82 -8.89 5.75
CA ALA A 31 11.19 -9.38 5.80
C ALA A 31 11.59 -9.82 7.21
N GLY A 32 11.22 -9.05 8.23
CA GLY A 32 11.44 -9.39 9.64
C GLY A 32 10.67 -10.65 10.08
N LEU A 33 9.47 -10.87 9.53
CA LEU A 33 8.67 -12.07 9.77
C LEU A 33 9.18 -13.31 9.00
N SER A 34 9.98 -13.13 7.94
CA SER A 34 10.45 -14.25 7.12
C SER A 34 11.27 -15.28 7.90
N THR A 35 12.09 -14.84 8.86
CA THR A 35 12.92 -15.73 9.70
C THR A 35 12.09 -16.69 10.56
N PRO A 36 11.12 -16.24 11.38
CA PRO A 36 10.26 -17.17 12.11
C PRO A 36 9.34 -17.99 11.19
N ILE A 37 8.82 -17.41 10.10
CA ILE A 37 7.97 -18.15 9.14
C ILE A 37 8.75 -19.27 8.45
N GLY A 38 10.02 -19.04 8.12
CA GLY A 38 10.89 -20.01 7.45
C GLY A 38 11.15 -21.28 8.27
N ARG A 39 10.86 -21.27 9.58
CA ARG A 39 10.96 -22.46 10.46
C ARG A 39 9.74 -23.35 10.40
N LEU A 40 8.63 -22.88 9.82
CA LEU A 40 7.38 -23.63 9.70
C LEU A 40 7.44 -24.60 8.50
N PRO A 41 6.63 -25.67 8.47
CA PRO A 41 6.49 -26.51 7.30
C PRO A 41 6.02 -25.71 6.07
N VAL A 42 6.48 -26.08 4.88
CA VAL A 42 6.18 -25.38 3.61
C VAL A 42 4.66 -25.19 3.40
N LEU A 43 3.86 -26.21 3.72
CA LEU A 43 2.39 -26.17 3.63
C LEU A 43 1.75 -25.05 4.48
N VAL A 44 2.39 -24.65 5.58
CA VAL A 44 1.94 -23.55 6.44
C VAL A 44 2.53 -22.21 5.96
N GLN A 45 3.76 -22.22 5.44
CA GLN A 45 4.36 -21.02 4.86
C GLN A 45 3.56 -20.48 3.67
N THR A 46 3.11 -21.36 2.78
CA THR A 46 2.36 -20.98 1.57
C THR A 46 1.14 -20.10 1.86
N PRO A 47 0.16 -20.51 2.70
CA PRO A 47 -0.99 -19.66 3.01
C PRO A 47 -0.59 -18.38 3.74
N ILE A 48 0.43 -18.41 4.60
CA ILE A 48 0.93 -17.19 5.27
C ILE A 48 1.42 -16.17 4.24
N TYR A 49 2.25 -16.59 3.28
CA TYR A 49 2.76 -15.69 2.25
C TYR A 49 1.66 -15.24 1.27
N ILE A 50 0.64 -16.06 1.00
CA ILE A 50 -0.53 -15.62 0.23
C ILE A 50 -1.27 -14.51 0.97
N VAL A 51 -1.51 -14.65 2.27
CA VAL A 51 -2.18 -13.62 3.08
C VAL A 51 -1.32 -12.36 3.14
N LEU A 52 -0.02 -12.48 3.44
CA LEU A 52 0.90 -11.33 3.42
C LEU A 52 0.98 -10.68 2.01
N GLY A 53 0.90 -11.46 0.94
CA GLY A 53 0.92 -10.92 -0.43
C GLY A 53 -0.37 -10.19 -0.82
N THR A 54 -1.49 -10.42 -0.14
CA THR A 54 -2.81 -9.92 -0.55
C THR A 54 -3.43 -8.93 0.43
N ILE A 55 -3.13 -9.03 1.72
CA ILE A 55 -3.78 -8.22 2.77
C ILE A 55 -3.54 -6.71 2.59
N TRP A 56 -2.39 -6.33 2.05
CA TRP A 56 -2.03 -4.92 1.80
C TRP A 56 -2.89 -4.27 0.70
N LEU A 57 -3.62 -5.04 -0.12
CA LEU A 57 -4.53 -4.53 -1.14
C LEU A 57 -5.84 -3.99 -0.56
N LEU A 58 -6.27 -4.49 0.61
CA LEU A 58 -7.52 -4.09 1.26
C LEU A 58 -7.65 -2.57 1.51
N PRO A 59 -6.60 -1.87 2.01
CA PRO A 59 -6.64 -0.41 2.14
C PRO A 59 -6.42 0.33 0.82
N LEU A 60 -5.76 -0.29 -0.18
CA LEU A 60 -5.32 0.36 -1.41
C LEU A 60 -6.48 1.04 -2.15
N ARG A 61 -7.62 0.35 -2.29
CA ARG A 61 -8.80 0.92 -2.98
C ARG A 61 -9.27 2.23 -2.35
N ARG A 62 -9.43 2.28 -1.02
CA ARG A 62 -9.90 3.50 -0.32
C ARG A 62 -8.86 4.62 -0.44
N TYR A 63 -7.59 4.25 -0.35
CA TYR A 63 -6.48 5.19 -0.48
C TYR A 63 -6.40 5.85 -1.85
N LEU A 64 -6.57 5.06 -2.93
CA LEU A 64 -6.59 5.59 -4.29
C LEU A 64 -7.77 6.55 -4.51
N ILE A 65 -8.97 6.22 -3.99
CA ILE A 65 -10.13 7.10 -4.06
C ILE A 65 -9.86 8.43 -3.36
N TRP A 66 -9.22 8.40 -2.19
CA TRP A 66 -8.80 9.62 -1.49
C TRP A 66 -7.75 10.41 -2.28
N MET A 67 -6.78 9.73 -2.88
CA MET A 67 -5.72 10.37 -3.66
C MET A 67 -6.30 11.10 -4.88
N GLU A 68 -7.30 10.53 -5.55
CA GLU A 68 -7.94 11.13 -6.73
C GLU A 68 -9.02 12.17 -6.38
N THR A 69 -9.89 11.89 -5.42
CA THR A 69 -11.07 12.72 -5.14
C THR A 69 -10.99 13.57 -3.87
N GLY A 70 -10.09 13.24 -2.94
CA GLY A 70 -9.96 13.92 -1.64
C GLY A 70 -11.04 13.53 -0.65
N ARG A 71 -11.91 12.60 -1.04
CA ARG A 71 -12.94 12.00 -0.20
C ARG A 71 -12.50 10.59 0.14
N TRP A 72 -12.72 10.19 1.37
CA TRP A 72 -12.74 8.77 1.70
C TRP A 72 -14.04 8.24 1.12
N GLY A 73 -13.92 7.35 0.11
CA GLY A 73 -15.06 6.88 -0.70
C GLY A 73 -16.20 6.30 0.12
#